data_AF-A0A958R8N0-F1
#
_entry.id   AF-A0A958R8N0-F1
#
_cell.length_a   1.000
_cell.length_b   1.000
_cell.length_c   1.000
_cell.angle_alpha   90.00
_cell.angle_beta   90.00
_cell.angle_gamma   90.00
#
_symmetry.space_group_name_H-M   'P 1'
#
loop_
_entity.id
_entity.type
_entity.pdbx_description
1 polymer ?
#
loop_
_entity_poly.entity_id
_entity_poly.type
_entity_poly.pdbx_seq_one_letter_code
_entity_poly.pdbx_strand_id
1 'polypeptide(L)' 'MKYSTEIVIDLPREEFLKKLEEPENMKHWQRGLVKTEQLSQNPGQEGARMSLAYKMGKRDMELVE' A
#
# COMPACT_ATOMS: atom_id res chain seq x y z
N MET A 1 10.65 19.10 -8.04
CA MET A 1 10.29 19.42 -6.64
C MET A 1 10.51 18.15 -5.81
N LYS A 2 11.23 18.20 -4.69
CA LYS A 2 11.42 17.06 -3.77
C LYS A 2 10.73 17.43 -2.46
N TYR A 3 9.88 16.56 -1.93
CA TYR A 3 9.23 16.75 -0.65
C TYR A 3 9.28 15.46 0.16
N SER A 4 9.33 15.60 1.48
CA SER A 4 9.23 14.51 2.45
C SER A 4 8.09 14.82 3.42
N THR A 5 7.43 13.77 3.88
CA THR A 5 6.38 13.84 4.90
C THR A 5 6.70 12.83 5.98
N GLU A 6 6.55 13.22 7.23
CA GLU A 6 6.85 12.39 8.39
C GLU A 6 5.63 12.30 9.31
N ILE A 7 5.40 11.12 9.87
CA ILE A 7 4.31 10.84 10.83
C ILE A 7 4.92 10.06 12.00
N VAL A 8 4.72 10.55 13.22
CA VAL A 8 5.17 9.87 14.44
C VAL A 8 4.08 8.91 14.90
N ILE A 9 4.45 7.64 15.11
CA ILE A 9 3.54 6.58 15.53
C ILE A 9 4.11 5.96 16.82
N ASP A 10 3.32 5.99 17.89
CA ASP A 10 3.68 5.41 19.18
C ASP A 10 3.34 3.91 19.22
N LEU A 11 4.10 3.12 18.46
CA LEU A 11 3.96 1.67 18.36
C LEU A 11 5.33 1.01 18.16
N PRO A 12 5.60 -0.18 18.75
CA PRO A 12 6.80 -0.94 18.44
C PRO A 12 6.95 -1.21 16.94
N ARG A 13 8.17 -1.08 16.43
CA ARG A 13 8.48 -1.21 15.00
C ARG A 13 7.95 -2.51 14.38
N GLU A 14 8.11 -3.63 15.08
CA GLU A 14 7.67 -4.94 14.55
C GLU A 14 6.15 -5.04 14.43
N GLU A 15 5.40 -4.47 15.39
CA GLU A 15 3.94 -4.46 15.33
C GLU A 15 3.44 -3.52 14.23
N PHE A 16 4.12 -2.39 14.04
CA PHE A 16 3.82 -1.49 12.94
C PHE A 16 4.03 -2.16 11.59
N LEU A 17 5.17 -2.81 11.37
CA LEU A 17 5.47 -3.50 10.11
C LEU A 17 4.43 -4.58 9.79
N LYS A 18 4.05 -5.40 10.78
CA LYS A 18 2.97 -6.39 10.60
C LYS A 18 1.66 -5.76 10.15
N LYS A 19 1.30 -4.60 10.70
CA LYS A 19 0.07 -3.89 10.31
C LYS A 19 0.18 -3.22 8.93
N LEU A 20 1.38 -2.76 8.56
CA LEU A 20 1.65 -2.09 7.30
C LEU A 20 1.65 -3.06 6.12
N GLU A 21 2.26 -4.24 6.29
CA GLU A 21 2.43 -5.24 5.23
C GLU A 21 1.16 -6.05 4.97
N GLU A 22 0.22 -6.10 5.91
CA GLU A 22 -1.05 -6.81 5.78
C GLU A 22 -1.95 -6.14 4.71
N PRO A 23 -2.22 -6.80 3.56
CA PRO A 23 -3.01 -6.22 2.48
C PRO A 23 -4.42 -5.79 2.91
N GLU A 24 -5.03 -6.53 3.84
CA GLU A 24 -6.36 -6.18 4.36
C GLU A 24 -6.38 -4.84 5.10
N ASN A 25 -5.24 -4.42 5.66
CA ASN A 25 -5.10 -3.17 6.38
C ASN A 25 -4.83 -1.97 5.47
N MET A 26 -4.38 -2.19 4.22
CA MET A 26 -4.04 -1.11 3.28
C MET A 26 -5.19 -0.12 3.09
N LYS A 27 -6.44 -0.59 3.10
CA LYS A 27 -7.65 0.26 3.00
C LYS A 27 -7.75 1.35 4.07
N HIS A 28 -7.13 1.16 5.23
CA HIS A 28 -7.23 2.09 6.36
C HIS A 28 -6.32 3.30 6.20
N TRP A 29 -5.17 3.13 5.54
CA TRP A 29 -4.15 4.18 5.39
C TRP A 29 -3.92 4.62 3.93
N GLN A 30 -4.30 3.79 2.96
CA GLN A 30 -4.32 4.14 1.53
C GLN A 30 -5.71 4.66 1.12
N ARG A 31 -5.92 5.96 1.31
CA ARG A 31 -7.20 6.59 0.93
C ARG A 31 -7.49 6.42 -0.57
N GLY A 32 -8.68 5.90 -0.86
CA GLY A 32 -9.15 5.72 -2.23
C GLY A 32 -8.73 4.39 -2.85
N LEU A 33 -8.04 3.51 -2.12
CA LEU A 33 -7.79 2.15 -2.58
C LEU A 33 -9.11 1.38 -2.72
N VAL A 34 -9.33 0.78 -3.88
CA VAL A 34 -10.55 0.03 -4.24
C VAL A 34 -10.26 -1.46 -4.31
N LYS A 35 -9.12 -1.85 -4.89
CA LYS A 35 -8.74 -3.25 -5.08
C LYS A 35 -7.23 -3.40 -5.04
N THR A 36 -6.77 -4.50 -4.47
CA THR A 36 -5.38 -4.97 -4.53
C THR A 36 -5.37 -6.33 -5.21
N GLU A 37 -4.49 -6.53 -6.19
CA GLU A 37 -4.35 -7.79 -6.92
C GLU A 37 -2.89 -8.19 -7.00
N GLN A 38 -2.57 -9.34 -6.44
CA GLN A 38 -1.22 -9.89 -6.49
C GLN A 38 -0.96 -10.48 -7.88
N LEU A 39 0.02 -9.92 -8.60
CA LEU A 39 0.36 -10.36 -9.97
C LEU A 39 1.46 -11.42 -9.98
N SER A 40 2.33 -11.43 -8.96
CA SER A 40 3.46 -12.38 -8.85
C SER A 40 3.19 -13.51 -7.86
N GLN A 41 3.68 -14.71 -8.19
CA GLN A 41 3.54 -15.90 -7.34
C GLN A 41 4.27 -15.80 -5.99
N ASN A 42 5.28 -14.93 -5.87
CA ASN A 42 6.06 -14.76 -4.64
C ASN A 42 5.91 -13.32 -4.09
N PRO A 43 4.82 -12.99 -3.37
CA PRO A 43 4.67 -11.70 -2.70
C PRO A 43 5.84 -11.42 -1.74
N GLY A 44 6.29 -10.17 -1.67
CA GLY A 44 7.34 -9.75 -0.72
C GLY A 44 8.78 -10.12 -1.11
N GLN A 45 9.01 -10.70 -2.28
CA GLN A 45 10.35 -10.90 -2.84
C GLN A 45 10.73 -9.77 -3.81
N GLU A 46 12.03 -9.55 -3.98
CA GLU A 46 12.53 -8.61 -4.98
C GLU A 46 12.03 -9.01 -6.38
N GLY A 47 11.37 -8.07 -7.06
CA GLY A 47 10.75 -8.30 -8.37
C GLY A 47 9.32 -8.84 -8.33
N ALA A 48 8.73 -9.04 -7.13
CA ALA A 48 7.30 -9.28 -7.00
C ALA A 48 6.50 -8.06 -7.48
N ARG A 49 5.40 -8.33 -8.20
CA ARG A 49 4.50 -7.30 -8.71
C ARG A 49 3.11 -7.40 -8.10
N MET A 50 2.49 -6.25 -7.87
CA MET A 50 1.08 -6.14 -7.50
C MET A 50 0.40 -4.98 -8.22
N SER A 51 -0.88 -5.15 -8.55
CA SER A 51 -1.74 -4.08 -9.05
C SER A 51 -2.58 -3.50 -7.90
N LEU A 52 -2.63 -2.18 -7.83
CA LEU A 52 -3.41 -1.39 -6.89
C LEU A 52 -4.35 -0.49 -7.67
N ALA A 53 -5.66 -0.73 -7.54
CA ALA A 53 -6.69 0.10 -8.16
C ALA A 53 -7.17 1.17 -7.17
N TYR A 54 -7.13 2.44 -7.59
CA TYR A 54 -7.55 3.59 -6.80
C TYR A 54 -8.69 4.35 -7.46
N LYS A 55 -9.54 4.93 -6.63
CA LYS A 55 -10.56 5.92 -7.00
C LYS A 55 -10.28 7.24 -6.31
N MET A 56 -9.68 8.16 -7.06
CA MET A 56 -9.37 9.52 -6.59
C MET A 56 -10.43 10.51 -7.09
N GLY A 57 -11.54 10.57 -6.34
CA GLY A 57 -12.68 11.41 -6.69
C GLY A 57 -13.44 10.85 -7.90
N LYS A 58 -13.32 11.51 -9.06
CA LYS A 58 -13.94 11.08 -10.33
C LYS A 58 -13.01 10.27 -11.23
N ARG A 59 -11.77 10.04 -10.81
CA ARG A 59 -10.76 9.33 -11.61
C ARG A 59 -10.51 7.95 -11.03
N ASP A 60 -10.51 6.97 -11.91
CA ASP A 60 -10.01 5.62 -11.62
C ASP A 60 -8.55 5.55 -12.09
N MET A 61 -7.69 4.97 -11.26
CA MET A 61 -6.26 4.83 -11.50
C MET A 61 -5.82 3.42 -11.16
N GLU A 62 -4.85 2.92 -11.89
CA GLU A 62 -4.21 1.63 -11.62
C GLU A 62 -2.71 1.85 -11.49
N LEU A 63 -2.12 1.24 -10.47
CA LEU A 63 -0.71 1.36 -10.14
C LEU A 63 -0.14 -0.05 -10.05
N VAL A 64 0.94 -0.31 -10.79
CA VAL A 64 1.65 -1.59 -10.72
C VAL A 64 2.95 -1.34 -9.96
N GLU A 65 3.03 -1.89 -8.77
CA GLU A 65 4.25 -1.98 -7.96
C GLU A 65 5.03 -3.24 -8.34
#